data_AF-A0A7J7ES21-F1
#
_entry.id   AF-A0A7J7ES21-F1
#
_cell.length_a   1.000
_cell.length_b   1.000
_cell.length_c   1.000
_cell.angle_alpha   90.00
_cell.angle_beta   90.00
_cell.angle_gamma   90.00
#
_symmetry.space_group_name_H-M   'P 1'
#
loop_
_entity.id
_entity.type
_entity.pdbx_description
1 polymer ?
#
loop_
_entity_poly.entity_id
_entity_poly.type
_entity_poly.pdbx_seq_one_letter_code
_entity_poly.pdbx_strand_id
1 'polypeptide(L)'
;MYGDVVHYNCISTHSDYDWCSLDRKFQGRWRYCTGQDPPVCIFPFSFRNKLFRKCTKEGYILNRSWCSLTNDYDKDRKWKQCSPH
;
A
#
# COMPACT_ATOMS: atom_id res chain seq x y z
N MET A 1 -4.55 3.75 -16.12
CA MET A 1 -5.98 3.82 -16.50
C MET A 1 -6.42 2.41 -16.85
N TYR A 2 -7.44 1.90 -16.18
CA TYR A 2 -8.02 0.59 -16.44
C TYR A 2 -9.52 0.79 -16.72
N GLY A 3 -9.99 0.32 -17.87
CA GLY A 3 -11.26 0.81 -18.42
C GLY A 3 -11.22 2.33 -18.62
N ASP A 4 -12.27 3.02 -18.16
CA ASP A 4 -12.39 4.49 -18.26
C ASP A 4 -11.93 5.25 -17.00
N VAL A 5 -11.31 4.55 -16.03
CA VAL A 5 -10.96 5.13 -14.73
C VAL A 5 -9.44 5.24 -14.56
N VAL A 6 -8.99 6.40 -14.08
CA VAL A 6 -7.59 6.65 -13.70
C VAL A 6 -7.40 6.22 -12.25
N HIS A 7 -6.55 5.21 -12.05
CA HIS A 7 -6.11 4.77 -10.74
C HIS A 7 -4.69 5.25 -10.48
N TYR A 8 -4.48 5.88 -9.32
CA TYR A 8 -3.16 6.34 -8.84
C TYR A 8 -2.50 5.34 -7.88
N ASN A 9 -3.27 4.35 -7.44
CA ASN A 9 -2.86 3.28 -6.56
C ASN A 9 -3.10 1.94 -7.25
N CYS A 10 -2.56 0.88 -6.67
CA CYS A 10 -2.90 -0.47 -7.06
C CYS A 10 -4.39 -0.77 -6.81
N ILE A 11 -4.96 -1.65 -7.63
CA ILE A 11 -6.35 -2.07 -7.56
C ILE A 11 -6.42 -3.58 -7.40
N SER A 12 -7.48 -4.08 -6.76
CA SER A 12 -7.81 -5.51 -6.64
C SER A 12 -8.92 -5.94 -7.61
N THR A 13 -9.25 -5.08 -8.60
CA THR A 13 -10.32 -5.38 -9.55
C THR A 13 -10.01 -6.67 -10.30
N HIS A 14 -10.93 -7.64 -10.19
CA HIS A 14 -10.81 -8.98 -10.76
C HIS A 14 -9.54 -9.76 -10.33
N SER A 15 -9.00 -9.49 -9.14
CA SER A 15 -7.85 -10.21 -8.60
C SER A 15 -7.92 -10.33 -7.08
N ASP A 16 -7.41 -11.43 -6.54
CA ASP A 16 -7.24 -11.61 -5.09
C ASP A 16 -6.07 -10.78 -4.52
N TYR A 17 -5.23 -10.21 -5.40
CA TYR A 17 -4.07 -9.40 -5.03
C TYR A 17 -4.10 -8.03 -5.71
N ASP A 18 -3.54 -7.03 -5.04
CA ASP A 18 -3.40 -5.69 -5.60
C ASP A 18 -2.40 -5.70 -6.77
N TRP A 19 -2.79 -5.09 -7.88
CA TRP A 19 -1.99 -4.99 -9.09
C TRP A 19 -2.06 -3.58 -9.70
N CYS A 20 -1.07 -3.25 -10.54
CA CYS A 20 -1.06 -2.01 -11.29
C CYS A 20 -0.69 -2.25 -12.76
N SER A 21 -1.17 -1.37 -13.64
CA SER A 21 -0.71 -1.36 -15.03
C SER A 21 0.69 -0.75 -15.10
N LEU A 22 1.53 -1.34 -15.93
CA LEU A 22 2.86 -0.81 -16.24
C LEU A 22 2.79 0.39 -17.20
N ASP A 23 1.62 0.62 -17.79
CA ASP A 23 1.35 1.66 -18.78
C ASP A 23 0.31 2.65 -18.26
N ARG A 24 0.37 3.88 -18.76
CA ARG A 24 -0.62 4.91 -18.42
C ARG A 24 -2.04 4.49 -18.82
N LYS A 25 -2.18 3.82 -19.96
CA LYS A 25 -3.42 3.17 -20.42
C LYS A 25 -3.19 1.67 -20.44
N PHE A 26 -4.05 0.91 -19.79
CA PHE A 26 -3.91 -0.53 -19.70
C PHE A 26 -4.03 -1.18 -21.09
N GLN A 27 -2.97 -1.87 -21.50
CA GLN A 27 -2.87 -2.59 -22.77
C GLN A 27 -2.55 -4.09 -22.56
N GLY A 28 -2.84 -4.62 -21.38
CA GLY A 28 -2.54 -6.01 -21.02
C GLY A 28 -1.22 -6.21 -20.26
N ARG A 29 -0.38 -5.18 -20.12
CA ARG A 29 0.81 -5.24 -19.25
C ARG A 29 0.49 -4.80 -17.83
N TRP A 30 0.74 -5.70 -16.88
CA TRP A 30 0.48 -5.50 -15.45
C TRP A 30 1.49 -6.28 -14.61
N ARG A 31 1.55 -5.94 -13.32
CA ARG A 31 2.21 -6.75 -12.29
C ARG A 31 1.52 -6.60 -10.96
N TYR A 32 1.76 -7.54 -10.05
CA TYR A 32 1.37 -7.37 -8.66
C TYR A 32 2.16 -6.24 -8.00
N CYS A 33 1.48 -5.57 -7.09
CA CYS A 33 2.07 -4.51 -6.32
C CYS A 33 2.88 -5.04 -5.15
N THR A 34 3.89 -4.25 -4.81
CA THR A 34 4.87 -4.51 -3.76
C THR A 34 4.80 -3.38 -2.73
N GLY A 35 5.54 -3.53 -1.62
CA GLY A 35 5.66 -2.46 -0.63
C GLY A 35 6.23 -1.14 -1.17
N GLN A 36 6.87 -1.15 -2.35
CA GLN A 36 7.42 0.05 -2.99
C GLN A 36 6.43 0.78 -3.89
N ASP A 37 5.32 0.12 -4.26
CA ASP A 37 4.34 0.72 -5.15
C ASP A 37 3.49 1.79 -4.47
N PRO A 38 3.02 2.79 -5.23
CA PRO A 38 2.05 3.76 -4.72
C PRO A 38 0.79 3.07 -4.17
N PRO A 39 0.29 3.52 -3.01
CA PRO A 39 0.78 4.64 -2.21
C PRO A 39 2.03 4.26 -1.39
N VAL A 40 3.03 5.14 -1.34
CA VAL A 40 4.32 4.86 -0.68
C VAL A 40 4.19 4.99 0.84
N CYS A 41 4.87 4.12 1.59
CA CYS A 41 4.97 4.25 3.04
C CYS A 41 5.64 5.57 3.42
N ILE A 42 5.07 6.31 4.37
CA ILE A 42 5.71 7.52 4.90
C ILE A 42 6.50 7.14 6.15
N PHE A 43 7.78 7.50 6.16
CA PHE A 43 8.66 7.32 7.32
C PHE A 43 9.31 8.65 7.71
N PRO A 44 9.42 8.94 9.02
CA PRO A 44 8.79 8.22 10.13
C PRO A 44 7.27 8.45 10.19
N PHE A 45 6.53 7.52 10.79
CA PHE A 45 5.11 7.70 11.12
C PHE A 45 4.82 7.43 12.60
N SER A 46 3.84 8.12 13.19
CA SER A 46 3.34 7.86 14.55
C SER A 46 2.19 6.86 14.56
N PHE A 47 2.29 5.84 15.41
CA PHE A 47 1.23 4.89 15.73
C PHE A 47 1.26 4.55 17.21
N ARG A 48 0.12 4.72 17.92
CA ARG A 48 -0.02 4.52 19.37
C ARG A 48 1.06 5.26 20.17
N ASN A 49 1.31 6.53 19.84
CA ASN A 49 2.38 7.36 20.43
C ASN A 49 3.81 6.79 20.27
N LYS A 50 4.03 5.84 19.36
CA LYS A 50 5.37 5.35 18.98
C LYS A 50 5.73 5.78 17.56
N LEU A 51 7.00 6.06 17.34
CA LEU A 51 7.53 6.46 16.05
C LEU A 51 8.12 5.25 15.30
N PHE A 52 7.62 4.96 14.10
CA PHE A 52 8.09 3.86 13.26
C PHE A 52 8.81 4.38 12.02
N ARG A 53 10.00 3.81 11.75
CA ARG A 53 10.85 4.13 10.57
C ARG A 53 10.93 3.00 9.55
N LYS A 54 10.23 1.90 9.81
CA LYS A 54 10.15 0.71 8.97
C LYS A 54 8.77 0.08 9.12
N CYS A 55 8.43 -0.85 8.24
CA CYS A 55 7.21 -1.63 8.39
C CYS A 55 7.17 -2.32 9.76
N THR A 56 6.03 -2.24 10.43
CA THR A 56 5.81 -2.82 11.75
C THR A 56 4.79 -3.94 11.66
N LYS A 57 4.86 -4.90 12.57
CA LYS A 57 3.82 -5.93 12.77
C LYS A 57 2.94 -5.62 13.98
N GLU A 58 3.24 -4.53 14.69
CA GLU A 58 2.48 -4.13 15.87
C GLU A 58 1.01 -3.90 15.51
N GLY A 59 0.10 -4.46 16.30
CA GLY A 59 -1.33 -4.24 16.15
C GLY A 59 -2.02 -5.00 15.01
N TYR A 60 -1.30 -5.82 14.23
CA TYR A 60 -1.90 -6.62 13.14
C TYR A 60 -1.99 -8.10 13.52
N ILE A 61 -3.19 -8.67 13.40
CA ILE A 61 -3.45 -10.10 13.60
C ILE A 61 -2.91 -10.82 12.36
N LEU A 62 -2.20 -11.96 12.52
CA LEU A 62 -1.57 -12.77 11.45
C LEU A 62 -0.11 -12.42 11.05
N ASN A 63 0.66 -11.72 11.90
CA ASN A 63 2.12 -11.52 11.70
C ASN A 63 2.51 -10.81 10.38
N ARG A 64 1.56 -10.13 9.73
CA ARG A 64 1.78 -9.34 8.52
C ARG A 64 2.32 -7.97 8.90
N SER A 65 3.35 -7.52 8.19
CA SER A 65 3.91 -6.19 8.35
C SER A 65 3.10 -5.16 7.58
N TRP A 66 3.05 -3.94 8.10
CA TRP A 66 2.33 -2.82 7.52
C TRP A 66 3.08 -1.51 7.75
N CYS A 67 2.71 -0.48 7.00
CA CYS A 67 3.24 0.87 7.15
C CYS A 67 2.13 1.92 7.03
N SER A 68 2.33 3.08 7.65
CA SER A 68 1.44 4.23 7.44
C SER A 68 1.68 4.88 6.09
N LEU A 69 0.61 5.42 5.51
CA LEU A 69 0.66 6.27 4.32
C LEU A 69 0.70 7.76 4.67
N THR A 70 0.71 8.08 5.96
CA THR A 70 0.80 9.44 6.50
C THR A 70 1.81 9.51 7.64
N ASN A 71 2.24 10.72 8.00
CA ASN A 71 3.12 10.94 9.15
C ASN A 71 2.44 10.61 10.49
N ASP A 72 1.11 10.68 10.56
CA ASP A 72 0.33 10.42 11.76
C ASP A 72 -0.80 9.42 11.50
N TYR A 73 -0.49 8.13 11.69
CA TYR A 73 -1.47 7.07 11.52
C TYR A 73 -2.62 7.19 12.53
N ASP A 74 -2.35 7.67 13.74
CA ASP A 74 -3.37 7.75 14.79
C ASP A 74 -4.51 8.71 14.38
N LYS A 75 -4.18 9.75 13.60
CA LYS A 75 -5.15 10.68 13.00
C LYS A 75 -5.77 10.16 11.70
N ASP A 76 -4.94 9.78 10.73
CA ASP A 76 -5.41 9.50 9.37
C ASP A 76 -5.91 8.06 9.17
N ARG A 77 -5.35 7.13 9.94
CA ARG A 77 -5.61 5.68 9.86
C ARG A 77 -5.41 5.09 8.46
N LYS A 78 -4.56 5.72 7.65
CA LYS A 78 -4.21 5.25 6.30
C LYS A 78 -2.97 4.39 6.37
N TRP A 79 -3.08 3.17 5.88
CA TRP A 79 -2.00 2.20 5.88
C TRP A 79 -2.05 1.31 4.65
N LYS A 80 -0.96 0.60 4.40
CA LYS A 80 -0.95 -0.54 3.50
C LYS A 80 -0.16 -1.69 4.11
N GLN A 81 -0.47 -2.89 3.64
CA GLN A 81 0.36 -4.04 3.95
C GLN A 81 1.73 -3.85 3.28
N CYS A 82 2.80 -4.08 4.03
CA CYS A 82 4.09 -4.33 3.42
C CYS A 82 4.01 -5.79 2.95
N SER A 83 3.98 -6.01 1.62
CA SER A 83 3.74 -7.31 0.97
C SER A 83 4.40 -8.49 1.67
N PRO A 84 3.81 -9.70 1.55
CA PRO A 84 4.52 -10.90 1.92
C PRO A 84 5.63 -11.09 0.88
N HIS A 85 6.87 -10.83 1.30
CA HIS A 85 8.10 -10.83 0.48
C HIS A 85 8.42 -9.50 -0.23
#